data_AF-A0A392Q0C0-F1
#
_entry.id   AF-A0A392Q0C0-F1
#
_cell.length_a   1.000
_cell.length_b   1.000
_cell.length_c   1.000
_cell.angle_alpha   90.00
_cell.angle_beta   90.00
_cell.angle_gamma   90.00
#
_symmetry.space_group_name_H-M   'P 1'
#
loop_
_entity.id
_entity.type
_entity.pdbx_description
1 polymer ?
#
loop_
_entity_poly.entity_id
_entity_poly.type
_entity_poly.pdbx_seq_one_letter_code
_entity_poly.pdbx_strand_id
1 'polypeptide(L)' 'SPSQNIGWGRWYSLKELENATDGFAEGNVIGEGGYGIVYRGVLQDGSVVAVKNLLNN' A
#
# COMPACT_ATOMS: atom_id res chain seq x y z
N SER A 1 11.36 -5.76 11.90
CA SER A 1 10.73 -6.50 13.02
C SER A 1 9.58 -7.31 12.48
N PRO A 2 9.34 -8.54 12.94
CA PRO A 2 8.21 -9.33 12.46
C PRO A 2 6.94 -8.53 12.74
N SER A 3 6.14 -8.33 11.69
CA SER A 3 4.90 -7.58 11.74
C SER A 3 4.00 -8.14 12.85
N GLN A 4 3.69 -7.31 13.84
CA GLN A 4 2.78 -7.65 14.92
C GLN A 4 1.39 -7.89 14.31
N ASN A 5 0.96 -9.14 14.28
CA ASN A 5 -0.42 -9.49 13.91
C ASN A 5 -1.30 -9.17 15.10
N ILE A 6 -1.97 -8.02 15.05
CA ILE A 6 -3.05 -7.70 15.99
C ILE A 6 -4.31 -8.31 15.39
N GLY A 7 -5.26 -8.83 16.17
CA GLY A 7 -6.42 -9.62 15.70
C GLY A 7 -7.35 -8.98 14.64
N TRP A 8 -6.98 -7.82 14.11
CA TRP A 8 -7.64 -7.04 13.06
C TRP A 8 -6.83 -6.94 11.76
N GLY A 9 -5.62 -7.50 11.70
CA GLY A 9 -4.79 -7.52 10.51
C GLY A 9 -3.30 -7.32 10.77
N ARG A 10 -2.56 -7.15 9.68
CA ARG A 10 -1.11 -6.96 9.66
C ARG A 10 -0.77 -5.49 9.51
N TRP A 11 0.12 -4.99 10.36
CA TRP A 11 0.72 -3.67 10.17
C TRP A 11 1.84 -3.73 9.15
N TYR A 12 1.80 -2.82 8.20
CA TYR A 12 2.88 -2.60 7.23
C TYR A 12 3.53 -1.26 7.55
N SER A 13 4.85 -1.24 7.54
CA SER A 13 5.61 0.01 7.58
C SER A 13 5.44 0.78 6.28
N LEU A 14 5.61 2.11 6.33
CA LEU A 14 5.65 2.93 5.12
C LEU A 14 6.68 2.40 4.11
N LYS A 15 7.85 1.95 4.59
CA LYS A 15 8.90 1.41 3.73
C LYS A 15 8.48 0.14 3.00
N GLU A 16 7.71 -0.73 3.64
CA GLU A 16 7.15 -1.92 2.98
C GLU A 16 6.16 -1.53 1.87
N LEU A 17 5.31 -0.53 2.14
CA LEU A 17 4.34 -0.03 1.15
C LEU A 17 5.01 0.71 -0.01
N GLU A 18 6.03 1.52 0.27
CA GLU A 18 6.86 2.17 -0.75
C GLU A 18 7.50 1.14 -1.67
N ASN A 19 8.17 0.13 -1.11
CA ASN A 19 8.79 -0.92 -1.90
C ASN A 19 7.76 -1.70 -2.72
N ALA A 20 6.58 -1.97 -2.14
CA ALA A 20 5.52 -2.70 -2.83
C ALA A 20 4.93 -1.95 -4.02
N THR A 21 4.87 -0.62 -3.94
CA THR A 21 4.24 0.26 -4.94
C THR A 21 5.25 0.95 -5.88
N ASP A 22 6.53 0.57 -5.80
CA ASP A 22 7.64 1.23 -6.50
C ASP A 22 7.72 2.73 -6.21
N GLY A 23 7.66 3.09 -4.92
CA GLY A 23 7.66 4.47 -4.46
C GLY A 23 6.38 5.23 -4.80
N PHE A 24 5.23 4.53 -4.82
CA PHE A 24 3.94 5.08 -5.29
C PHE A 24 4.01 5.60 -6.73
N ALA A 25 4.68 4.84 -7.61
CA ALA A 25 4.83 5.20 -9.02
C ALA A 25 3.48 5.38 -9.73
N GLU A 26 3.40 6.38 -10.60
CA GLU A 26 2.20 6.68 -11.41
C GLU A 26 1.77 5.47 -12.27
N GLY A 27 2.72 4.70 -12.80
CA GLY A 27 2.44 3.48 -13.56
C GLY A 27 1.75 2.37 -12.76
N ASN A 28 1.70 2.48 -11.43
CA ASN A 28 0.97 1.57 -10.56
C ASN A 28 -0.40 2.12 -10.12
N VAL A 29 -0.81 3.31 -10.56
CA VAL A 29 -2.15 3.85 -10.24
C VAL A 29 -3.22 2.98 -10.89
N ILE A 30 -4.18 2.53 -10.08
CA ILE A 30 -5.33 1.72 -10.53
C ILE A 30 -6.68 2.36 -10.19
N GLY A 31 -6.68 3.50 -9.50
CA GLY A 31 -7.90 4.25 -9.23
C GLY A 31 -7.63 5.58 -8.52
N GLU A 32 -8.42 6.58 -8.85
CA GLU A 32 -8.37 7.92 -8.27
C GLU A 32 -9.78 8.40 -7.92
N GLY A 33 -9.92 9.13 -6.83
CA GLY A 33 -11.18 9.75 -6.44
C GLY A 33 -11.00 10.75 -5.32
N GLY A 34 -12.11 11.34 -4.87
CA GLY A 34 -12.08 12.44 -3.86
C GLY A 34 -11.50 12.07 -2.50
N TYR A 35 -11.22 10.79 -2.25
CA TYR A 35 -10.63 10.28 -0.99
C TYR A 35 -9.19 9.79 -1.16
N GLY A 36 -8.55 10.06 -2.31
CA GLY A 36 -7.16 9.74 -2.59
C GLY A 36 -6.93 8.76 -3.73
N ILE A 37 -5.70 8.24 -3.79
CA ILE A 37 -5.18 7.44 -4.91
C ILE A 37 -4.99 5.99 -4.48
N VAL A 38 -5.33 5.05 -5.35
CA VAL A 38 -5.14 3.62 -5.15
C VAL A 38 -4.04 3.13 -6.09
N TYR A 39 -3.01 2.51 -5.51
CA TYR A 39 -1.88 1.93 -6.22
C TYR A 39 -1.96 0.41 -6.17
N ARG A 40 -1.58 -0.25 -7.26
CA ARG A 40 -1.22 -1.66 -7.28
C ARG A 40 0.13 -1.82 -6.58
N GLY A 41 0.22 -2.76 -5.65
CA GLY A 41 1.47 -3.14 -5.01
C GLY A 41 1.73 -4.63 -5.09
N VAL A 42 3.00 -5.02 -5.00
CA VAL A 42 3.44 -6.41 -4.84
C VAL A 42 4.29 -6.51 -3.58
N LEU A 43 3.79 -7.20 -2.55
CA LEU A 43 4.53 -7.41 -1.30
C LEU A 43 5.74 -8.33 -1.51
N GLN A 44 6.67 -8.38 -0.55
CA GLN A 44 7.87 -9.22 -0.63
C GLN A 44 7.56 -10.72 -0.77
N ASP A 45 6.40 -11.18 -0.31
CA ASP A 45 5.94 -12.57 -0.46
C ASP A 45 5.26 -12.85 -1.82
N GLY A 46 5.22 -11.85 -2.71
CA GLY A 46 4.59 -11.95 -4.04
C GLY A 46 3.09 -11.64 -4.04
N SER A 47 2.48 -11.37 -2.88
CA SER A 47 1.06 -11.03 -2.80
C SER A 47 0.77 -9.70 -3.51
N VAL A 48 -0.21 -9.71 -4.41
CA VAL A 48 -0.71 -8.50 -5.08
C VAL A 48 -1.73 -7.81 -4.18
N VAL A 49 -1.54 -6.51 -3.94
CA VAL A 49 -2.38 -5.70 -3.04
C VAL A 49 -2.80 -4.39 -3.69
N ALA A 50 -3.86 -3.79 -3.15
CA ALA A 50 -4.23 -2.40 -3.43
C ALA A 50 -3.85 -1.53 -2.22
N VAL A 51 -3.01 -0.53 -2.43
CA VAL A 51 -2.57 0.43 -1.41
C VAL A 51 -3.30 1.75 -1.64
N LYS A 52 -4.16 2.15 -0.72
CA LYS A 52 -4.89 3.42 -0.81
C LYS A 52 -4.19 4.50 -0.01
N ASN A 53 -3.64 5.49 -0.71
CA ASN A 53 -3.09 6.71 -0.12
C ASN A 53 -4.22 7.72 0.09
N LEU A 54 -4.58 7.98 1.34
CA LEU A 54 -5.66 8.90 1.70
C LEU A 54 -5.16 10.34 1.68
N LEU A 55 -5.84 11.19 0.92
CA LEU A 55 -5.67 12.64 1.04
C LEU A 55 -6.43 13.09 2.30
N ASN A 56 -5.73 13.63 3.28
CA ASN A 56 -6.37 14.31 4.39
C ASN A 56 -6.77 15.72 3.93
N ASN A 57 -8.08 16.01 4.00
CA ASN A 57 -8.61 17.37 3.85
C ASN A 57 -8.46 18.17 5.14
#